data_AF-A0A3N0DEM8-F1
#
_entry.id   AF-A0A3N0DEM8-F1
#
_cell.length_a   1.000
_cell.length_b   1.000
_cell.length_c   1.000
_cell.angle_alpha   90.00
_cell.angle_beta   90.00
_cell.angle_gamma   90.00
#
_symmetry.space_group_name_H-M   'P 1'
#
loop_
_entity.id
_entity.type
_entity.pdbx_description
1 polymer ?
#
loop_
_entity_poly.entity_id
_entity_poly.type
_entity_poly.pdbx_seq_one_letter_code
_entity_poly.pdbx_strand_id
1 'polypeptide(L)'
;MREHYRSTPLDEAELPAEPMEQFVHWFKDAAAGRLHEPNAMVVSTATPDGRPSSRTVLLKHFDDRGFVFYTNYASRKGRELDANPHLSLLFPWHPLTRQVVVTGTAARVGRDETAAYFRTRPHGSQLGAWASPQSSVLASREELLRRYEELAGRYPAGAQVPVPPEWGGYRVTPETVEFWQGHENRLHDRLRYVRVPGSPAAGAWSGWPREPGPGRRGDAQYVRLPEAVLRPGPRTPGRCPGERGNPRARVPPRRKPAGRTGEPAGR
;
A
#
# COMPACT_ATOMS: atom_id res chain seq x y z
N MET A 1 16.85 22.39 1.70
CA MET A 1 17.57 22.14 0.44
C MET A 1 16.52 21.98 -0.65
N ARG A 2 16.52 22.84 -1.67
CA ARG A 2 15.56 22.82 -2.79
C ARG A 2 16.35 22.59 -4.07
N GLU A 3 15.97 21.60 -4.86
CA GLU A 3 16.54 21.36 -6.19
C GLU A 3 15.59 21.88 -7.26
N HIS A 4 16.15 22.37 -8.37
CA HIS A 4 15.41 22.88 -9.53
C HIS A 4 15.13 21.73 -10.49
N TYR A 5 13.85 21.39 -10.68
CA TYR A 5 13.42 20.24 -11.47
C TYR A 5 13.06 20.66 -12.90
N ARG A 6 13.94 20.39 -13.88
CA ARG A 6 13.57 20.44 -15.31
C ARG A 6 13.21 19.03 -15.77
N SER A 7 11.91 18.72 -15.84
CA SER A 7 11.43 17.44 -16.34
C SER A 7 10.53 17.63 -17.57
N THR A 8 10.41 16.58 -18.38
CA THR A 8 9.48 16.55 -19.51
C THR A 8 8.05 16.57 -18.96
N PRO A 9 7.15 17.45 -19.46
CA PRO A 9 5.74 17.43 -19.08
C PRO A 9 5.09 16.07 -19.35
N LEU A 10 4.15 15.70 -18.50
CA LEU A 10 3.29 14.53 -18.69
C LEU A 10 1.95 15.02 -19.25
N ASP A 11 1.77 14.89 -20.56
CA ASP A 11 0.54 15.29 -21.26
C ASP A 11 -0.48 14.14 -21.31
N GLU A 12 -1.74 14.44 -21.03
CA GLU A 12 -2.86 13.48 -21.16
C GLU A 12 -3.00 12.96 -22.59
N ALA A 13 -2.75 13.80 -23.61
CA ALA A 13 -2.87 13.41 -25.00
C ALA A 13 -1.81 12.38 -25.45
N GLU A 14 -0.70 12.29 -24.71
CA GLU A 14 0.41 11.37 -24.98
C GLU A 14 0.36 10.12 -24.10
N LEU A 15 -0.59 10.04 -23.15
CA LEU A 15 -0.76 8.88 -22.31
C LEU A 15 -1.29 7.68 -23.11
N PRO A 16 -0.72 6.48 -22.89
CA PRO A 16 -1.33 5.23 -23.33
C PRO A 16 -2.76 5.05 -22.79
N ALA A 17 -3.57 4.25 -23.47
CA ALA A 17 -4.93 3.95 -22.99
C ALA A 17 -4.91 3.14 -21.68
N GLU A 18 -3.89 2.30 -21.50
CA GLU A 18 -3.78 1.36 -20.39
C GLU A 18 -2.65 1.80 -19.42
N PRO A 19 -2.90 1.82 -18.10
CA PRO A 19 -1.89 2.26 -17.13
C PRO A 19 -0.66 1.38 -17.09
N MET A 20 -0.79 0.09 -17.42
CA MET A 20 0.35 -0.83 -17.44
C MET A 20 1.34 -0.51 -18.56
N GLU A 21 0.87 0.01 -19.69
CA GLU A 21 1.74 0.49 -20.77
C GLU A 21 2.54 1.71 -20.33
N GLN A 22 1.88 2.67 -19.68
CA GLN A 22 2.56 3.83 -19.10
C GLN A 22 3.56 3.43 -18.00
N PHE A 23 3.21 2.45 -17.17
CA PHE A 23 4.13 1.90 -16.17
C PHE A 23 5.36 1.27 -16.83
N VAL A 24 5.19 0.50 -17.91
CA VAL A 24 6.32 -0.08 -18.67
C VAL A 24 7.26 1.01 -19.16
N HIS A 25 6.74 2.10 -19.72
CA HIS A 25 7.56 3.22 -20.19
C HIS A 25 8.41 3.81 -19.07
N TRP A 26 7.79 4.23 -17.96
CA TRP A 26 8.55 4.82 -16.87
C TRP A 26 9.45 3.83 -16.13
N PHE A 27 9.06 2.55 -16.04
CA PHE A 27 9.89 1.53 -15.41
C PHE A 27 11.17 1.26 -16.24
N LYS A 28 11.07 1.25 -17.57
CA LYS A 28 12.23 1.17 -18.46
C LYS A 28 13.15 2.37 -18.27
N ASP A 29 12.60 3.58 -18.19
CA ASP A 29 13.39 4.79 -17.93
C ASP A 29 14.10 4.72 -16.57
N ALA A 30 13.39 4.28 -15.52
CA ALA A 30 13.95 4.09 -14.18
C ALA A 30 15.09 3.08 -14.16
N ALA A 31 14.94 1.97 -14.90
CA ALA A 31 15.99 0.97 -15.04
C ALA A 31 17.20 1.47 -15.86
N ALA A 32 16.95 2.21 -16.95
CA ALA A 32 17.99 2.77 -17.80
C ALA A 32 18.77 3.91 -17.13
N GLY A 33 18.09 4.73 -16.31
CA GLY A 33 18.65 5.83 -15.54
C GLY A 33 19.61 5.42 -14.42
N ARG A 34 19.94 4.12 -14.31
CA ARG A 34 20.82 3.53 -13.28
C ARG A 34 20.37 3.82 -11.86
N LEU A 35 19.06 3.94 -11.67
CA LEU A 35 18.49 4.06 -10.33
C LEU A 35 18.84 2.80 -9.53
N HIS A 36 19.25 2.96 -8.28
CA HIS A 36 19.46 1.82 -7.40
C HIS A 36 18.11 1.17 -7.10
N GLU A 37 17.98 -0.12 -7.42
CA GLU A 37 16.76 -0.92 -7.24
C GLU A 37 15.47 -0.20 -7.74
N PRO A 38 15.31 0.01 -9.06
CA PRO A 38 14.12 0.70 -9.60
C PRO A 38 12.81 -0.05 -9.33
N ASN A 39 12.91 -1.35 -9.02
CA ASN A 39 11.80 -2.20 -8.62
C ASN A 39 11.52 -2.20 -7.11
N ALA A 40 12.28 -1.46 -6.31
CA ALA A 40 11.93 -1.21 -4.92
C ALA A 40 10.70 -0.31 -4.82
N MET A 41 9.75 -0.72 -3.99
CA MET A 41 8.49 -0.01 -3.78
C MET A 41 8.10 -0.06 -2.31
N VAL A 42 7.40 0.96 -1.85
CA VAL A 42 6.76 0.97 -0.53
C VAL A 42 5.40 0.32 -0.66
N VAL A 43 5.16 -0.74 0.12
CA VAL A 43 3.82 -1.32 0.28
C VAL A 43 3.21 -0.84 1.59
N SER A 44 2.02 -0.26 1.50
CA SER A 44 1.24 0.23 2.62
C SER A 44 -0.02 -0.60 2.77
N THR A 45 -0.20 -1.18 3.95
CA THR A 45 -1.34 -2.04 4.32
C THR A 45 -2.00 -1.47 5.57
N ALA A 46 -3.22 -1.88 5.90
CA ALA A 46 -3.90 -1.41 7.10
C ALA A 46 -4.71 -2.52 7.75
N THR A 47 -4.82 -2.45 9.08
CA THR A 47 -5.78 -3.27 9.82
C THR A 47 -7.23 -2.89 9.47
N PRO A 48 -8.24 -3.74 9.76
CA PRO A 48 -9.65 -3.43 9.50
C PRO A 48 -10.17 -2.18 10.22
N ASP A 49 -9.56 -1.76 11.32
CA ASP A 49 -9.86 -0.50 12.02
C ASP A 49 -9.12 0.73 11.42
N GLY A 50 -8.47 0.56 10.27
CA GLY A 50 -7.87 1.66 9.51
C GLY A 50 -6.50 2.12 10.02
N ARG A 51 -5.73 1.27 10.70
CA ARG A 51 -4.37 1.62 11.16
C ARG A 51 -3.32 1.21 10.12
N PRO A 52 -2.72 2.16 9.38
CA PRO A 52 -1.79 1.82 8.33
C PRO A 52 -0.42 1.41 8.85
N SER A 53 0.30 0.63 8.04
CA SER A 53 1.74 0.45 8.17
C SER A 53 2.40 0.27 6.81
N SER A 54 3.65 0.74 6.70
CA SER A 54 4.40 0.79 5.44
C SER A 54 5.78 0.18 5.61
N ARG A 55 6.31 -0.38 4.52
CA ARG A 55 7.68 -0.92 4.44
C ARG A 55 8.08 -1.10 2.98
N THR A 56 9.38 -1.20 2.72
CA THR A 56 9.90 -1.49 1.38
C THR A 56 9.74 -2.99 1.05
N VAL A 57 9.32 -3.28 -0.17
CA VAL A 57 9.34 -4.59 -0.82
C VAL A 57 9.86 -4.43 -2.24
N LEU A 58 10.17 -5.54 -2.91
CA LEU A 58 10.63 -5.53 -4.28
C LEU A 58 9.51 -6.05 -5.19
N LEU A 59 9.18 -5.29 -6.23
CA LEU A 59 8.40 -5.76 -7.37
C LEU A 59 9.20 -6.88 -8.07
N LYS A 60 8.55 -8.02 -8.32
CA LYS A 60 9.16 -9.20 -8.95
C LYS A 60 8.58 -9.53 -10.30
N HIS A 61 7.31 -9.23 -10.51
CA HIS A 61 6.64 -9.41 -11.78
C HIS A 61 5.51 -8.40 -11.89
N PHE A 62 5.16 -8.01 -13.11
CA PHE A 62 3.94 -7.27 -13.38
C PHE A 62 3.46 -7.62 -14.79
N ASP A 63 2.14 -7.62 -14.96
CA ASP A 63 1.47 -7.82 -16.24
C ASP A 63 0.13 -7.06 -16.23
N ASP A 64 -0.70 -7.27 -17.24
CA ASP A 64 -2.06 -6.74 -17.36
C ASP A 64 -2.96 -6.99 -16.13
N ARG A 65 -2.72 -8.07 -15.38
CA ARG A 65 -3.47 -8.40 -14.16
C ARG A 65 -2.96 -7.66 -12.92
N GLY A 66 -1.78 -7.04 -12.97
CA GLY A 66 -1.25 -6.18 -11.91
C GLY A 66 0.17 -6.52 -11.45
N PHE A 67 0.48 -6.17 -10.20
CA PHE A 67 1.85 -6.13 -9.66
C PHE A 67 2.09 -7.26 -8.64
N VAL A 68 3.22 -7.96 -8.74
CA VAL A 68 3.52 -9.11 -7.88
C VAL A 68 4.77 -8.85 -7.02
N PHE A 69 4.63 -9.09 -5.72
CA PHE A 69 5.74 -9.12 -4.77
C PHE A 69 5.67 -10.37 -3.89
N TYR A 70 6.82 -10.82 -3.39
CA TYR A 70 6.92 -12.01 -2.55
C TYR A 70 7.28 -11.66 -1.11
N THR A 71 6.69 -12.36 -0.15
CA THR A 71 6.84 -12.08 1.27
C THR A 71 6.53 -13.32 2.12
N ASN A 72 6.58 -13.14 3.44
CA ASN A 72 6.11 -14.13 4.40
C ASN A 72 4.67 -13.78 4.83
N TYR A 73 3.74 -14.72 4.67
CA TYR A 73 2.32 -14.58 5.00
C TYR A 73 2.09 -14.36 6.51
N ALA A 74 2.93 -14.92 7.39
CA ALA A 74 2.86 -14.68 8.82
C ALA A 74 3.35 -13.29 9.26
N SER A 75 4.00 -12.53 8.37
CA SER A 75 4.47 -11.17 8.68
C SER A 75 3.31 -10.22 8.97
N ARG A 76 3.60 -9.05 9.58
CA ARG A 76 2.56 -8.04 9.86
C ARG A 76 1.75 -7.68 8.61
N LYS A 77 2.42 -7.45 7.47
CA LYS A 77 1.76 -7.11 6.21
C LYS A 77 0.91 -8.26 5.67
N GLY A 78 1.35 -9.51 5.87
CA GLY A 78 0.60 -10.69 5.42
C GLY A 78 -0.68 -10.85 6.23
N ARG A 79 -0.59 -10.75 7.56
CA ARG A 79 -1.75 -10.75 8.45
C ARG A 79 -2.71 -9.59 8.19
N GLU A 80 -2.19 -8.39 7.94
CA GLU A 80 -3.02 -7.24 7.55
C GLU A 80 -3.74 -7.50 6.22
N LEU A 81 -3.05 -8.03 5.21
CA LEU A 81 -3.65 -8.34 3.89
C LEU A 81 -4.67 -9.47 3.92
N ASP A 82 -4.49 -10.47 4.78
CA ASP A 82 -5.47 -11.53 4.98
C ASP A 82 -6.77 -10.99 5.59
N ALA A 83 -6.68 -10.00 6.48
CA ALA A 83 -7.84 -9.39 7.13
C ALA A 83 -8.45 -8.22 6.33
N ASN A 84 -7.65 -7.54 5.52
CA ASN A 84 -8.03 -6.40 4.71
C ASN A 84 -7.20 -6.41 3.41
N PRO A 85 -7.78 -6.81 2.26
CA PRO A 85 -7.02 -6.97 1.03
C PRO A 85 -6.61 -5.63 0.40
N HIS A 86 -7.12 -4.49 0.88
CA HIS A 86 -6.81 -3.18 0.32
C HIS A 86 -5.40 -2.71 0.69
N LEU A 87 -4.69 -2.17 -0.29
CA LEU A 87 -3.34 -1.65 -0.11
C LEU A 87 -3.01 -0.50 -1.06
N SER A 88 -1.84 0.10 -0.83
CA SER A 88 -1.19 0.99 -1.79
C SER A 88 0.27 0.60 -2.03
N LEU A 89 0.70 0.67 -3.28
CA LEU A 89 2.11 0.61 -3.69
C LEU A 89 2.57 2.00 -4.09
N LEU A 90 3.77 2.40 -3.67
CA LEU A 90 4.43 3.62 -4.09
C LEU A 90 5.82 3.29 -4.65
N PHE A 91 6.10 3.72 -5.87
CA PHE A 91 7.43 3.71 -6.49
C PHE A 91 8.03 5.11 -6.35
N PRO A 92 9.00 5.32 -5.44
CA PRO A 92 9.54 6.65 -5.16
C PRO A 92 10.82 6.90 -5.98
N TRP A 93 10.70 7.12 -7.29
CA TRP A 93 11.84 7.39 -8.17
C TRP A 93 12.33 8.83 -8.04
N HIS A 94 12.81 9.18 -6.84
CA HIS A 94 13.22 10.55 -6.47
C HIS A 94 14.22 11.18 -7.44
N PRO A 95 15.27 10.50 -7.92
CA PRO A 95 16.22 11.09 -8.87
C PRO A 95 15.60 11.43 -10.24
N LEU A 96 14.51 10.75 -10.62
CA LEU A 96 13.75 11.06 -11.81
C LEU A 96 12.63 12.07 -11.55
N THR A 97 12.44 12.49 -10.29
CA THR A 97 11.32 13.32 -9.87
C THR A 97 9.98 12.68 -10.25
N ARG A 98 9.90 11.35 -10.21
CA ARG A 98 8.70 10.59 -10.58
C ARG A 98 8.20 9.78 -9.40
N GLN A 99 6.88 9.68 -9.31
CA GLN A 99 6.23 8.70 -8.45
C GLN A 99 5.15 7.96 -9.22
N VAL A 100 5.05 6.65 -8.97
CA VAL A 100 3.88 5.86 -9.36
C VAL A 100 3.18 5.41 -8.09
N VAL A 101 1.89 5.72 -7.97
CA VAL A 101 1.05 5.27 -6.85
C VAL A 101 -0.01 4.32 -7.39
N VAL A 102 -0.03 3.10 -6.88
CA VAL A 102 -1.05 2.10 -7.19
C VAL A 102 -1.93 1.91 -5.96
N THR A 103 -3.25 1.89 -6.12
CA THR A 103 -4.19 1.42 -5.09
C THR A 103 -5.00 0.26 -5.65
N GLY A 104 -5.34 -0.69 -4.79
CA GLY A 104 -6.19 -1.82 -5.16
C GLY A 104 -6.20 -2.92 -4.12
N THR A 105 -6.48 -4.13 -4.56
CA THR A 105 -6.58 -5.31 -3.68
C THR A 105 -5.47 -6.33 -3.96
N ALA A 106 -4.95 -6.98 -2.92
CA ALA A 106 -4.03 -8.10 -3.06
C ALA A 106 -4.73 -9.45 -2.91
N ALA A 107 -4.32 -10.41 -3.74
CA ALA A 107 -4.63 -11.82 -3.60
C ALA A 107 -3.34 -12.65 -3.59
N ARG A 108 -3.32 -13.76 -2.86
CA ARG A 108 -2.16 -14.67 -2.83
C ARG A 108 -1.97 -15.31 -4.22
N VAL A 109 -0.73 -15.44 -4.67
CA VAL A 109 -0.40 -16.20 -5.89
C VAL A 109 -0.43 -17.70 -5.61
N GLY A 110 -0.58 -18.50 -6.66
CA GLY A 110 -0.62 -19.97 -6.56
C GLY A 110 0.66 -20.57 -5.98
N ARG A 111 0.56 -21.77 -5.39
CA ARG A 111 1.71 -22.49 -4.83
C ARG A 111 2.75 -22.84 -5.90
N ASP A 112 2.32 -23.15 -7.12
CA ASP A 112 3.24 -23.46 -8.23
C ASP A 112 4.03 -22.23 -8.69
N GLU A 113 3.36 -21.07 -8.83
CA GLU A 113 4.02 -19.79 -9.14
C GLU A 113 5.00 -19.40 -8.03
N THR A 114 4.58 -19.58 -6.77
CA THR A 114 5.44 -19.40 -5.60
C THR A 114 6.68 -20.29 -5.65
N ALA A 115 6.52 -21.57 -5.94
CA ALA A 115 7.63 -22.51 -5.98
C ALA A 115 8.56 -22.25 -7.16
N ALA A 116 8.02 -21.88 -8.32
CA ALA A 116 8.79 -21.47 -9.48
C ALA A 116 9.67 -20.26 -9.15
N TYR A 117 9.09 -19.20 -8.56
CA TYR A 117 9.84 -18.02 -8.18
C TYR A 117 10.82 -18.29 -7.02
N PHE A 118 10.46 -19.09 -6.01
CA PHE A 118 11.36 -19.40 -4.90
C PHE A 118 12.65 -20.05 -5.36
N ARG A 119 12.57 -20.96 -6.34
CA ARG A 119 13.73 -21.66 -6.92
C ARG A 119 14.71 -20.72 -7.64
N THR A 120 14.26 -19.57 -8.14
CA THR A 120 15.16 -18.61 -8.83
C THR A 120 15.96 -17.74 -7.86
N ARG A 121 15.59 -17.73 -6.56
CA ARG A 121 16.27 -16.91 -5.55
C ARG A 121 17.67 -17.44 -5.29
N PRO A 122 18.67 -16.57 -4.99
CA PRO A 122 19.98 -17.02 -4.55
C PRO A 122 19.87 -17.99 -3.36
N HIS A 123 20.73 -19.01 -3.29
CA HIS A 123 20.66 -20.06 -2.27
C HIS A 123 20.55 -19.50 -0.84
N GLY A 124 21.41 -18.54 -0.49
CA GLY A 124 21.36 -17.89 0.83
C GLY A 124 20.04 -17.15 1.10
N SER A 125 19.37 -16.62 0.07
CA SER A 125 18.03 -16.03 0.21
C SER A 125 16.94 -17.08 0.45
N GLN A 126 17.07 -18.27 -0.13
CA GLN A 126 16.18 -19.41 0.13
C GLN A 126 16.31 -19.85 1.60
N LEU A 127 17.55 -20.01 2.10
CA LEU A 127 17.83 -20.33 3.50
C LEU A 127 17.35 -19.24 4.45
N GLY A 128 17.61 -17.96 4.13
CA GLY A 128 17.17 -16.83 4.95
C GLY A 128 15.65 -16.75 5.12
N ALA A 129 14.88 -17.21 4.14
CA ALA A 129 13.42 -17.27 4.24
C ALA A 129 12.92 -18.34 5.23
N TRP A 130 13.72 -19.39 5.49
CA TRP A 130 13.46 -20.37 6.54
C TRP A 130 13.98 -19.91 7.91
N ALA A 131 15.17 -19.32 7.95
CA ALA A 131 15.85 -18.98 9.20
C ALA A 131 15.09 -17.92 10.02
N SER A 132 14.40 -16.98 9.34
CA SER A 132 13.74 -15.84 9.97
C SER A 132 12.21 -15.99 9.99
N PRO A 133 11.57 -16.20 11.16
CA PRO A 133 10.14 -15.96 11.32
C PRO A 133 9.87 -14.45 11.19
N GLN A 134 9.65 -13.99 9.96
CA GLN A 134 9.56 -12.56 9.64
C GLN A 134 8.48 -11.86 10.48
N SER A 135 8.86 -10.75 11.13
CA SER A 135 8.00 -9.95 12.01
C SER A 135 7.63 -10.60 13.37
N SER A 136 8.36 -11.64 13.78
CA SER A 136 8.37 -12.13 15.16
C SER A 136 9.59 -11.58 15.91
N VAL A 137 9.45 -11.39 17.23
CA VAL A 137 10.59 -11.07 18.10
C VAL A 137 11.50 -12.29 18.14
N LEU A 138 12.78 -12.09 17.82
CA LEU A 138 13.83 -13.09 18.02
C LEU A 138 14.47 -12.87 19.39
N ALA A 139 14.91 -13.94 20.06
CA ALA A 139 15.55 -13.81 21.36
C ALA A 139 16.92 -13.11 21.23
N SER A 140 17.65 -13.37 20.14
CA SER A 140 18.90 -12.68 19.82
C SER A 140 19.30 -12.80 18.34
N ARG A 141 20.35 -12.05 17.93
CA ARG A 141 20.94 -12.15 16.58
C ARG A 141 21.65 -13.49 16.37
N GLU A 142 22.27 -14.02 17.42
CA GLU A 142 22.99 -15.28 17.43
C GLU A 142 22.04 -16.45 17.16
N GLU A 143 20.80 -16.39 17.64
CA GLU A 143 19.77 -17.38 17.31
C GLU A 143 19.47 -17.41 15.80
N LEU A 144 19.37 -16.25 15.14
CA LEU A 144 19.15 -16.18 13.69
C LEU A 144 20.31 -16.81 12.92
N LEU A 145 21.55 -16.51 13.32
CA LEU A 145 22.75 -17.05 12.69
C LEU A 145 22.82 -18.58 12.86
N ARG A 146 22.57 -19.08 14.07
CA ARG A 146 22.54 -20.52 14.34
C ARG A 146 21.50 -21.25 13.48
N ARG A 147 20.27 -20.71 13.40
CA ARG A 147 19.22 -21.28 12.53
C ARG A 147 19.64 -21.28 11.05
N TYR A 148 20.30 -20.21 10.60
CA TYR A 148 20.81 -20.13 9.24
C TYR A 148 21.91 -21.18 8.98
N GLU A 149 22.85 -21.35 9.91
CA GLU A 149 23.94 -22.33 9.82
C GLU A 149 23.41 -23.78 9.82
N GLU A 150 22.44 -24.10 10.70
CA GLU A 150 21.75 -25.39 10.70
C GLU A 150 21.10 -25.69 9.35
N LEU A 151 20.43 -24.69 8.75
CA LEU A 151 19.82 -24.82 7.43
C LEU A 151 20.86 -24.92 6.31
N ALA A 152 21.98 -24.21 6.41
CA ALA A 152 23.07 -24.29 5.44
C ALA A 152 23.76 -25.67 5.46
N GLY A 153 23.88 -26.29 6.65
CA GLY A 153 24.35 -27.67 6.79
C GLY A 153 23.35 -28.68 6.23
N ARG A 154 22.05 -28.49 6.48
CA ARG A 154 20.97 -29.36 5.98
C ARG A 154 20.76 -29.25 4.46
N TYR A 155 20.93 -28.07 3.90
CA TYR A 155 20.75 -27.78 2.48
C TYR A 155 22.01 -27.08 1.93
N PRO A 156 23.06 -27.85 1.59
CA PRO A 156 24.28 -27.30 1.01
C PRO A 156 24.02 -26.64 -0.36
N ALA A 157 24.98 -25.85 -0.83
CA ALA A 157 24.86 -25.18 -2.14
C ALA A 157 24.60 -26.21 -3.26
N GLY A 158 23.59 -25.94 -4.10
CA GLY A 158 23.14 -26.84 -5.16
C GLY A 158 22.05 -27.83 -4.72
N ALA A 159 21.82 -28.01 -3.42
CA ALA A 159 20.67 -28.78 -2.93
C ALA A 159 19.37 -27.98 -3.11
N GLN A 160 18.27 -28.70 -3.36
CA GLN A 160 16.96 -28.09 -3.45
C GLN A 160 16.44 -27.73 -2.05
N VAL A 161 16.25 -26.44 -1.79
CA VAL A 161 15.57 -25.96 -0.57
C VAL A 161 14.06 -26.01 -0.80
N PRO A 162 13.27 -26.68 0.04
CA PRO A 162 11.81 -26.66 -0.08
C PRO A 162 11.28 -25.25 0.21
N VAL A 163 10.16 -24.88 -0.40
CA VAL A 163 9.51 -23.60 -0.11
C VAL A 163 8.89 -23.64 1.29
N PRO A 164 9.14 -22.65 2.17
CA PRO A 164 8.42 -22.56 3.43
C PRO A 164 6.89 -22.48 3.21
N PRO A 165 6.06 -23.11 4.06
CA PRO A 165 4.60 -23.02 3.94
C PRO A 165 4.10 -21.57 3.98
N GLU A 166 4.67 -20.77 4.87
CA GLU A 166 4.33 -19.37 5.09
C GLU A 166 4.95 -18.40 4.07
N TRP A 167 5.69 -18.89 3.08
CA TRP A 167 6.32 -18.04 2.08
C TRP A 167 5.55 -18.10 0.76
N GLY A 168 5.34 -16.93 0.15
CA GLY A 168 4.70 -16.83 -1.16
C GLY A 168 4.52 -15.40 -1.67
N GLY A 169 3.71 -15.25 -2.70
CA GLY A 169 3.51 -13.98 -3.40
C GLY A 169 2.13 -13.39 -3.20
N TYR A 170 2.04 -12.07 -3.31
CA TYR A 170 0.80 -11.34 -3.48
C TYR A 170 0.78 -10.69 -4.86
N ARG A 171 -0.34 -10.85 -5.56
CA ARG A 171 -0.69 -10.09 -6.76
C ARG A 171 -1.65 -8.97 -6.39
N VAL A 172 -1.27 -7.75 -6.71
CA VAL A 172 -2.04 -6.54 -6.50
C VAL A 172 -2.77 -6.22 -7.78
N THR A 173 -4.09 -6.38 -7.78
CA THR A 173 -4.95 -5.95 -8.88
C THR A 173 -5.23 -4.47 -8.71
N PRO A 174 -4.75 -3.61 -9.64
CA PRO A 174 -4.89 -2.18 -9.49
C PRO A 174 -6.34 -1.73 -9.74
N GLU A 175 -6.85 -0.88 -8.87
CA GLU A 175 -8.09 -0.11 -9.03
C GLU A 175 -7.78 1.29 -9.53
N THR A 176 -6.69 1.89 -9.06
CA THR A 176 -6.17 3.14 -9.61
C THR A 176 -4.65 3.12 -9.74
N VAL A 177 -4.14 3.82 -10.76
CA VAL A 177 -2.71 4.04 -10.98
C VAL A 177 -2.50 5.52 -11.25
N GLU A 178 -1.79 6.21 -10.37
CA GLU A 178 -1.41 7.62 -10.50
C GLU A 178 0.06 7.74 -10.91
N PHE A 179 0.30 8.56 -11.93
CA PHE A 179 1.61 8.99 -12.40
C PHE A 179 1.81 10.44 -12.00
N TRP A 180 2.84 10.67 -11.19
CA TRP A 180 3.22 12.00 -10.70
C TRP A 180 4.59 12.37 -11.26
N GLN A 181 4.68 13.56 -11.86
CA GLN A 181 5.92 14.13 -12.41
C GLN A 181 6.22 15.47 -11.74
N GLY A 182 7.40 15.56 -11.13
CA GLY A 182 7.89 16.75 -10.45
C GLY A 182 8.30 17.83 -11.43
N HIS A 183 8.00 19.08 -11.09
CA HIS A 183 8.24 20.29 -11.89
C HIS A 183 8.62 21.45 -10.97
N GLU A 184 9.18 22.50 -11.55
CA GLU A 184 9.44 23.75 -10.83
C GLU A 184 8.13 24.37 -10.29
N ASN A 185 8.28 25.25 -9.30
CA ASN A 185 7.17 26.02 -8.72
C ASN A 185 6.00 25.19 -8.16
N ARG A 186 6.21 23.88 -7.94
CA ARG A 186 5.21 22.92 -7.45
C ARG A 186 4.04 22.66 -8.41
N LEU A 187 4.20 23.01 -9.68
CA LEU A 187 3.22 22.77 -10.73
C LEU A 187 3.38 21.36 -11.30
N HIS A 188 3.19 20.37 -10.43
CA HIS A 188 3.42 18.95 -10.75
C HIS A 188 2.31 18.39 -11.63
N ASP A 189 2.68 17.55 -12.59
CA ASP A 189 1.68 16.80 -13.36
C ASP A 189 1.23 15.59 -12.55
N ARG A 190 -0.09 15.35 -12.54
CA ARG A 190 -0.72 14.27 -11.80
C ARG A 190 -1.84 13.67 -12.62
N LEU A 191 -1.56 12.55 -13.26
CA LEU A 191 -2.53 11.85 -14.09
C LEU A 191 -2.87 10.50 -13.47
N ARG A 192 -4.17 10.21 -13.39
CA ARG A 192 -4.69 9.03 -12.68
C ARG A 192 -5.62 8.23 -13.56
N TYR A 193 -5.27 6.97 -13.74
CA TYR A 193 -6.13 5.94 -14.32
C TYR A 193 -7.03 5.38 -13.23
N VAL A 194 -8.32 5.22 -13.54
CA VAL A 194 -9.31 4.61 -12.66
C VAL A 194 -9.95 3.45 -13.39
N ARG A 195 -9.93 2.26 -12.80
CA ARG A 195 -10.56 1.07 -13.40
C ARG A 195 -12.07 1.29 -13.47
N VAL A 196 -12.68 1.00 -14.62
CA VAL A 196 -14.14 1.08 -14.77
C VAL A 196 -14.79 -0.08 -14.02
N PRO A 197 -15.76 0.17 -13.12
CA PRO A 197 -16.46 -0.90 -12.41
C PRO A 197 -17.13 -1.89 -13.37
N GLY A 198 -17.06 -3.19 -13.05
CA GLY A 198 -17.69 -4.25 -13.86
C GLY A 198 -16.92 -4.66 -15.12
N SER A 199 -15.77 -4.05 -15.39
CA SER A 199 -14.92 -4.44 -16.51
C SER A 199 -14.00 -5.61 -16.13
N PRO A 200 -13.72 -6.55 -17.05
CA PRO A 200 -12.83 -7.66 -16.79
C PRO A 200 -11.43 -7.19 -16.35
N ALA A 201 -10.68 -8.08 -15.68
CA ALA A 201 -9.37 -7.77 -15.10
C ALA A 201 -8.39 -7.14 -16.12
N ALA A 202 -8.56 -7.45 -17.40
CA ALA A 202 -7.95 -6.77 -18.54
C ALA A 202 -8.99 -5.89 -19.27
N GLY A 203 -8.68 -4.60 -19.47
CA GLY A 203 -9.23 -3.85 -20.61
C GLY A 203 -10.39 -2.89 -20.41
N ALA A 204 -10.58 -2.27 -19.23
CA ALA A 204 -11.28 -0.97 -19.23
C ALA A 204 -10.83 -0.07 -18.09
N TRP A 205 -10.05 0.94 -18.48
CA TRP A 205 -9.66 2.05 -17.63
C TRP A 205 -10.31 3.33 -18.16
N SER A 206 -10.88 4.10 -17.25
CA SER A 206 -11.24 5.49 -17.53
C SER A 206 -10.12 6.40 -17.03
N GLY A 207 -9.64 7.29 -17.88
CA GLY A 207 -8.97 8.51 -17.43
C GLY A 207 -9.97 9.41 -16.70
N TRP A 208 -9.54 10.08 -15.64
CA TRP A 208 -10.33 11.13 -14.96
C TRP A 208 -10.59 12.32 -15.92
N PRO A 209 -11.75 13.02 -15.86
CA PRO A 209 -12.67 13.09 -16.98
C PRO A 209 -12.31 14.12 -18.06
N ARG A 210 -12.61 13.71 -19.30
CA ARG A 210 -12.74 14.55 -20.50
C ARG A 210 -14.03 15.39 -20.42
N GLU A 211 -13.91 16.68 -20.11
CA GLU A 211 -14.84 17.69 -20.61
C GLU A 211 -14.06 18.87 -21.22
N PRO A 212 -14.37 19.30 -22.47
CA PRO A 212 -13.77 20.48 -23.05
C PRO A 212 -14.52 21.73 -22.54
N GLY A 213 -14.07 22.27 -21.40
CA GLY A 213 -14.48 23.58 -20.91
C GLY A 213 -13.43 24.65 -21.26
N PRO A 214 -13.80 25.83 -21.78
CA PRO A 214 -12.83 26.89 -22.04
C PRO A 214 -12.50 27.59 -20.72
N GLY A 215 -11.34 27.33 -20.12
CA GLY A 215 -11.02 27.98 -18.85
C GLY A 215 -9.66 27.67 -18.24
N ARG A 216 -8.66 28.47 -18.61
CA ARG A 216 -7.41 28.82 -17.90
C ARG A 216 -6.39 27.69 -17.62
N ARG A 217 -5.26 27.82 -18.32
CA ARG A 217 -3.95 27.27 -17.92
C ARG A 217 -3.56 27.84 -16.54
N GLY A 218 -3.11 26.96 -15.66
CA GLY A 218 -2.62 27.29 -14.32
C GLY A 218 -3.47 26.63 -13.24
N ASP A 219 -2.80 25.90 -12.35
CA ASP A 219 -3.32 25.23 -11.15
C ASP A 219 -3.80 23.77 -11.32
N ALA A 220 -2.83 22.86 -11.40
CA ALA A 220 -3.04 21.46 -11.05
C ALA A 220 -3.23 21.34 -9.51
N GLN A 221 -4.46 21.43 -9.02
CA GLN A 221 -4.81 21.07 -7.65
C GLN A 221 -6.20 20.42 -7.62
N TYR A 222 -6.24 19.08 -7.50
CA TYR A 222 -7.42 18.26 -7.16
C TYR A 222 -8.79 18.80 -7.62
N VAL A 223 -9.31 18.34 -8.75
CA VAL A 223 -10.73 18.58 -9.09
C VAL A 223 -11.60 17.54 -8.37
N ARG A 224 -12.38 18.03 -7.41
CA ARG A 224 -13.43 17.36 -6.62
C ARG A 224 -14.61 17.00 -7.52
N LEU A 225 -15.18 15.78 -7.43
CA LEU A 225 -16.51 15.51 -8.00
C LEU A 225 -17.61 16.16 -7.14
N PRO A 226 -18.72 16.62 -7.73
CA PRO A 226 -19.90 16.99 -6.96
C PRO A 226 -20.54 15.75 -6.32
N GLU A 227 -21.02 15.91 -5.08
CA GLU A 227 -21.90 14.94 -4.44
C GLU A 227 -23.18 14.77 -5.27
N ALA A 228 -23.42 13.58 -5.81
CA ALA A 228 -24.76 13.17 -6.19
C ALA A 228 -25.54 12.90 -4.90
N VAL A 229 -26.24 13.93 -4.42
CA VAL A 229 -27.24 13.81 -3.35
C VAL A 229 -28.31 12.82 -3.81
N LEU A 230 -28.36 11.68 -3.10
CA LEU A 230 -29.53 10.83 -2.98
C LEU A 230 -30.76 11.71 -2.72
N ARG A 231 -31.68 11.81 -3.69
CA ARG A 231 -33.00 12.40 -3.44
C ARG A 231 -33.76 11.51 -2.46
N PRO A 232 -34.23 11.99 -1.30
CA PRO A 232 -35.28 11.29 -0.59
C PRO A 232 -36.61 11.53 -1.31
N GLY A 233 -37.36 10.46 -1.57
CA GLY A 233 -38.73 10.52 -2.08
C GLY A 233 -39.70 11.27 -1.14
N PRO A 234 -40.92 11.56 -1.59
CA PRO A 234 -41.85 12.45 -0.89
C PRO A 234 -42.26 11.85 0.46
N ARG A 235 -42.08 12.61 1.54
CA ARG A 235 -42.62 12.28 2.86
C ARG A 235 -44.09 12.71 2.93
N THR A 236 -44.97 11.77 3.21
CA THR A 236 -46.35 12.00 3.67
C THR A 236 -46.34 12.64 5.08
N PRO A 237 -47.28 13.55 5.41
CA PRO A 237 -47.32 14.20 6.72
C PRO A 237 -48.01 13.30 7.75
N GLY A 238 -47.23 12.73 8.67
CA GLY A 238 -47.71 11.95 9.81
C GLY A 238 -47.58 12.71 11.13
N ARG A 239 -48.73 12.91 11.79
CA ARG A 239 -49.00 13.57 13.08
C ARG A 239 -47.99 13.34 14.22
N CYS A 240 -47.79 14.39 15.03
CA CYS A 240 -47.36 14.31 16.43
C CYS A 240 -48.53 13.90 17.37
N PRO A 241 -48.23 13.15 18.43
CA PRO A 241 -48.82 13.37 19.78
C PRO A 241 -47.68 13.61 20.80
N GLY A 242 -47.73 14.60 21.72
CA GLY A 242 -48.52 14.57 22.98
C GLY A 242 -48.12 13.35 23.84
N GLU A 243 -47.59 13.39 25.06
CA GLU A 243 -47.83 14.28 26.21
C GLU A 243 -46.81 14.01 27.35
N ARG A 244 -46.56 15.07 28.17
CA ARG A 244 -46.45 15.14 29.65
C ARG A 244 -45.49 14.23 30.47
N GLY A 245 -44.70 14.89 31.34
CA GLY A 245 -44.43 14.41 32.71
C GLY A 245 -42.98 14.54 33.25
N ASN A 246 -42.71 15.56 34.06
CA ASN A 246 -41.55 15.72 34.99
C ASN A 246 -42.03 15.32 36.41
N PRO A 247 -41.25 14.83 37.43
CA PRO A 247 -40.17 15.60 38.07
C PRO A 247 -38.99 14.85 38.79
N ARG A 248 -37.86 15.57 38.87
CA ARG A 248 -36.88 15.70 39.98
C ARG A 248 -36.19 14.46 40.61
N ALA A 249 -34.85 14.48 40.61
CA ALA A 249 -34.02 14.25 41.81
C ALA A 249 -32.62 14.90 41.67
N ARG A 250 -32.20 15.65 42.69
CA ARG A 250 -30.86 16.24 42.89
C ARG A 250 -30.03 15.33 43.81
N VAL A 251 -28.75 15.08 43.54
CA VAL A 251 -27.72 14.66 44.53
C VAL A 251 -26.32 15.17 44.10
N PRO A 252 -25.41 15.59 45.03
CA PRO A 252 -24.30 16.55 44.80
C PRO A 252 -22.90 15.90 44.64
N PRO A 253 -21.79 16.67 44.42
CA PRO A 253 -20.48 16.10 44.11
C PRO A 253 -19.67 15.76 45.38
N ARG A 254 -18.82 14.71 45.32
CA ARG A 254 -17.85 14.40 46.37
C ARG A 254 -16.38 14.48 45.91
N ARG A 255 -15.59 14.95 46.88
CA ARG A 255 -14.23 15.51 46.92
C ARG A 255 -13.07 14.56 46.57
N LYS A 256 -11.94 15.17 46.18
CA LYS A 256 -10.57 14.63 46.18
C LYS A 256 -10.04 14.35 47.60
N PRO A 257 -9.05 13.46 47.78
CA PRO A 257 -8.15 13.49 48.93
C PRO A 257 -6.74 14.00 48.56
N ALA A 258 -6.25 14.97 49.34
CA ALA A 258 -4.84 15.11 49.73
C ALA A 258 -4.67 14.31 51.05
N GLY A 259 -3.57 13.71 51.47
CA GLY A 259 -2.16 13.72 51.10
C GLY A 259 -1.37 13.48 52.41
N ARG A 260 -0.19 12.85 52.30
CA ARG A 260 0.89 12.76 53.33
C ARG A 260 0.60 11.83 54.54
N THR A 261 1.54 11.14 55.18
CA THR A 261 3.03 11.12 55.25
C THR A 261 3.43 9.90 56.07
N GLY A 262 4.66 9.38 55.90
CA GLY A 262 5.30 8.56 56.95
C GLY A 262 6.15 7.38 56.46
N GLU A 263 7.39 7.68 56.05
CA GLU A 263 8.59 6.85 56.23
C GLU A 263 8.86 6.61 57.75
N PRO A 264 9.87 5.82 58.22
CA PRO A 264 11.06 5.31 57.51
C PRO A 264 11.56 3.87 57.84
N ALA A 265 12.63 3.52 57.11
CA ALA A 265 13.84 2.78 57.54
C ALA A 265 13.83 1.25 57.67
N GLY A 266 14.84 0.63 57.03
CA GLY A 266 15.62 -0.41 57.69
C GLY A 266 16.26 -1.51 56.85
N ARG A 267 17.47 -1.21 56.34
CA ARG A 267 18.59 -2.11 55.96
C ARG A 267 18.52 -2.94 54.69
#